data_AF-A0A8S2YUW8-F1
#
_entry.id   AF-A0A8S2YUW8-F1
#
_cell.length_a   1.000
_cell.length_b   1.000
_cell.length_c   1.000
_cell.angle_alpha   90.00
_cell.angle_beta   90.00
_cell.angle_gamma   90.00
#
_symmetry.space_group_name_H-M   'P 1'
#
loop_
_entity.id
_entity.type
_entity.pdbx_description
1 polymer ?
#
loop_
_entity_poly.entity_id
_entity_poly.type
_entity_poly.pdbx_seq_one_letter_code
_entity_poly.pdbx_strand_id
1 'polypeptide(L)' 'NVFGVVGATLSSVSVHVANLLRLFQLPQISYASTTPKLSEPSFEYFARTVPSDSNQARAIVDILQHLNFTYVNTIYSH' A
#
# COMPACT_ATOMS: atom_id res chain seq x y z
N ASN A 1 24.72 13.65 5.14
CA ASN A 1 24.38 12.31 4.60
C ASN A 1 22.96 11.97 4.97
N VAL A 2 22.18 11.49 4.01
CA VAL A 2 20.81 10.99 4.20
C VAL A 2 20.85 9.48 3.99
N PHE A 3 20.22 8.72 4.89
CA PHE A 3 20.24 7.25 4.87
C PHE A 3 18.86 6.62 4.61
N GLY A 4 17.79 7.42 4.61
CA GLY A 4 16.43 6.96 4.35
C GLY A 4 15.41 8.07 4.58
N VAL A 5 14.16 7.79 4.23
CA VAL A 5 13.03 8.74 4.33
C VAL A 5 11.87 8.09 5.08
N VAL A 6 11.24 8.84 5.99
CA VAL A 6 9.99 8.44 6.63
C VAL A 6 8.85 9.26 6.04
N GLY A 7 7.77 8.60 5.62
CA GLY A 7 6.65 9.19 4.89
C GLY A 7 6.46 8.56 3.50
N ALA A 8 5.69 9.16 2.60
CA ALA A 8 4.77 10.27 2.85
C ALA A 8 3.43 9.77 3.43
N THR A 9 2.55 10.69 3.81
CA THR A 9 1.18 10.35 4.23
C THR A 9 0.37 9.84 3.03
N LEU A 10 0.27 10.65 1.96
CA LEU A 10 -0.54 10.34 0.79
C LEU A 10 0.12 9.27 -0.07
N SER A 11 -0.64 8.22 -0.40
CA SER A 11 -0.19 7.12 -1.26
C SER A 11 0.39 7.59 -2.60
N SER A 12 -0.27 8.55 -3.27
CA SER A 12 0.20 9.10 -4.55
C SER A 12 1.57 9.77 -4.40
N VAL A 13 1.76 10.56 -3.35
CA VAL A 13 3.06 11.19 -3.04
C VAL A 13 4.11 10.13 -2.76
N SER A 14 3.80 9.11 -1.96
CA SER A 14 4.73 8.00 -1.69
C SER A 14 5.14 7.26 -2.96
N VAL A 15 4.25 7.06 -3.93
CA VAL A 15 4.60 6.47 -5.23
C VAL A 15 5.63 7.32 -5.97
N HIS A 16 5.46 8.64 -6.00
CA HIS A 16 6.43 9.52 -6.66
C HIS A 16 7.78 9.57 -5.93
N VAL A 17 7.75 9.66 -4.60
CA VAL A 17 8.97 9.68 -3.77
C VAL A 17 9.72 8.36 -3.89
N ALA A 18 9.04 7.22 -3.80
CA ALA A 18 9.67 5.90 -3.92
C ALA A 18 10.29 5.69 -5.31
N ASN A 19 9.65 6.20 -6.37
CA ASN A 19 10.20 6.17 -7.72
C ASN A 19 11.51 6.95 -7.87
N LEU A 20 11.68 8.05 -7.13
CA LEU A 20 12.92 8.82 -7.09
C LEU A 20 13.97 8.11 -6.23
N LEU A 21 13.60 7.73 -5.01
CA LEU A 21 14.54 7.18 -4.02
C LEU A 21 15.14 5.83 -4.44
N ARG A 22 14.38 5.00 -5.15
CA ARG A 22 14.90 3.72 -5.68
C ARG A 22 16.10 3.89 -6.63
N LEU A 23 16.21 5.02 -7.34
CA LEU A 23 17.35 5.33 -8.22
C LEU A 23 18.67 5.47 -7.44
N PHE A 24 18.55 5.82 -6.16
CA PHE A 24 19.67 6.01 -5.24
C PHE A 24 19.76 4.90 -4.18
N GLN A 25 18.93 3.85 -4.32
CA GLN A 25 18.85 2.77 -3.34
C GLN A 25 18.55 3.27 -1.91
N LEU A 26 17.80 4.37 -1.79
CA LEU A 26 17.44 4.96 -0.50
C LEU A 26 16.11 4.37 -0.01
N PRO A 27 16.07 3.75 1.19
CA PRO A 27 14.85 3.19 1.70
C PRO A 27 13.85 4.28 2.11
N GLN A 28 12.57 4.02 1.85
CA GLN A 28 11.44 4.82 2.30
C GLN A 28 10.51 3.97 3.18
N ILE A 29 10.13 4.48 4.35
CA ILE A 29 9.14 3.84 5.22
C ILE A 29 7.93 4.77 5.41
N SER A 30 6.77 4.40 4.88
CA SER A 30 5.53 5.18 5.09
C SER A 30 4.73 4.67 6.30
N TYR A 31 4.13 5.60 7.04
CA TYR A 31 3.21 5.31 8.14
C TYR A 31 1.73 5.39 7.75
N ALA A 32 1.38 5.75 6.50
CA ALA A 32 -0.02 5.96 6.12
C ALA A 32 -0.38 5.62 4.66
N SER A 33 0.60 5.30 3.80
CA SER A 33 0.31 4.96 2.39
C SER A 33 -0.17 3.51 2.23
N THR A 34 -1.43 3.33 1.85
CA THR A 34 -2.10 2.02 1.81
C THR A 34 -2.29 1.43 0.40
N THR A 35 -1.96 2.17 -0.67
CA THR A 35 -2.18 1.68 -2.04
C THR A 35 -1.48 0.33 -2.30
N PRO A 36 -2.13 -0.63 -2.99
CA PRO A 36 -1.52 -1.90 -3.37
C PRO A 36 -0.32 -1.77 -4.31
N LYS A 37 -0.28 -0.71 -5.12
CA LYS A 37 0.80 -0.46 -6.10
C LYS A 37 2.19 -0.47 -5.46
N LEU A 38 2.31 0.06 -4.24
CA LEU A 38 3.56 0.13 -3.49
C LEU A 38 4.04 -1.24 -2.94
N SER A 39 3.26 -2.30 -3.13
CA SER A 39 3.67 -3.69 -2.81
C SER A 39 4.19 -4.45 -4.02
N GLU A 40 4.23 -3.84 -5.20
CA GLU A 40 4.82 -4.45 -6.39
C GLU A 40 6.35 -4.58 -6.24
N PRO A 41 6.99 -5.61 -6.84
CA PRO A 41 8.43 -5.80 -6.77
C PRO A 41 9.27 -4.62 -7.28
N SER A 42 8.68 -3.75 -8.10
CA SER A 42 9.31 -2.52 -8.62
C SER A 42 9.62 -1.48 -7.54
N PHE A 43 9.02 -1.59 -6.36
CA PHE A 43 9.21 -0.72 -5.19
C PHE A 43 10.03 -1.40 -4.09
N GLU A 44 11.12 -2.09 -4.46
CA GLU A 44 11.98 -2.86 -3.54
C GLU A 44 12.59 -2.06 -2.36
N TYR A 45 12.70 -0.73 -2.49
CA TYR A 45 13.19 0.17 -1.42
C TYR A 45 12.05 0.82 -0.61
N PHE A 46 10.80 0.43 -0.84
CA PHE A 46 9.65 0.93 -0.09
C PHE A 46 9.17 -0.09 0.93
N ALA A 47 8.96 0.37 2.15
CA ALA A 47 8.24 -0.36 3.19
C ALA A 47 7.16 0.52 3.83
N ARG A 48 6.26 -0.09 4.58
CA ARG A 48 5.25 0.63 5.35
C ARG A 48 4.88 -0.10 6.63
N THR A 49 4.44 0.65 7.63
CA THR A 49 3.99 0.12 8.92
C THR A 49 2.48 -0.13 8.98
N VAL A 50 1.75 0.19 7.90
CA VAL A 50 0.30 0.02 7.77
C VAL A 50 -0.03 -1.03 6.71
N PRO A 51 -1.17 -1.75 6.83
CA PRO A 51 -1.57 -2.74 5.84
C PRO A 51 -1.94 -2.11 4.49
N SER A 52 -1.88 -2.93 3.43
CA SER A 52 -2.43 -2.55 2.12
C SER A 52 -3.95 -2.52 2.12
N ASP A 53 -4.53 -1.74 1.21
CA ASP A 53 -5.95 -1.87 0.86
C ASP A 53 -6.30 -3.31 0.41
N SER A 54 -5.37 -4.05 -0.20
CA SER A 54 -5.55 -5.48 -0.53
C SER A 54 -5.81 -6.36 0.70
N ASN A 55 -5.23 -6.02 1.86
CA ASN A 55 -5.48 -6.76 3.09
C ASN A 55 -6.87 -6.41 3.65
N GLN A 56 -7.30 -5.16 3.51
CA GLN A 56 -8.65 -4.76 3.86
C GLN A 56 -9.70 -5.46 2.98
N ALA A 57 -9.46 -5.50 1.66
CA ALA A 57 -10.33 -6.21 0.72
C ALA A 57 -10.41 -7.71 1.05
N ARG A 58 -9.27 -8.34 1.40
CA ARG A 58 -9.25 -9.74 1.86
C ARG A 58 -10.07 -9.92 3.12
N ALA A 59 -9.91 -9.06 4.13
CA ALA A 59 -10.70 -9.15 5.35
C ALA A 59 -12.22 -9.04 5.11
N ILE A 60 -12.65 -8.19 4.17
CA ILE A 60 -14.06 -8.12 3.77
C ILE A 60 -14.51 -9.44 3.14
N VAL A 61 -13.72 -10.02 2.23
CA VAL A 61 -14.03 -11.33 1.62
C VAL A 61 -14.13 -12.42 2.68
N ASP A 62 -13.19 -12.46 3.63
CA ASP A 62 -13.17 -13.46 4.71
C ASP A 62 -14.44 -13.37 5.57
N ILE A 63 -14.92 -12.15 5.88
CA ILE A 63 -16.18 -11.92 6.61
C ILE A 63 -17.38 -12.44 5.81
N LEU A 64 -17.46 -12.13 4.51
CA LEU A 64 -18.57 -12.56 3.66
C LEU A 64 -18.63 -14.09 3.54
N GLN A 65 -17.47 -14.73 3.43
CA GLN A 65 -17.35 -16.19 3.43
C GLN A 65 -17.78 -16.79 4.77
N HIS A 66 -17.34 -16.21 5.89
CA HIS A 66 -17.73 -16.67 7.23
C HIS A 66 -19.25 -16.59 7.46
N LEU A 67 -19.92 -15.60 6.86
CA LEU A 67 -21.37 -15.41 6.94
C LEU A 67 -22.16 -16.15 5.83
N ASN A 68 -21.48 -16.91 4.97
CA ASN A 68 -22.07 -17.64 3.83
C ASN A 68 -22.84 -16.73 2.85
N PHE A 69 -22.40 -15.50 2.62
CA PHE A 69 -22.99 -14.65 1.58
C PHE A 69 -22.53 -15.12 0.19
N THR A 70 -23.49 -15.54 -0.64
CA THR A 70 -23.23 -16.11 -1.99
C THR A 70 -23.55 -15.14 -3.14
N TYR A 71 -24.22 -14.02 -2.86
CA TYR A 71 -24.54 -12.98 -3.83
C TYR A 71 -24.25 -11.59 -3.24
N VAL A 72 -23.33 -10.86 -3.87
CA VAL A 72 -22.87 -9.54 -3.43
C VAL A 72 -22.69 -8.61 -4.64
N ASN A 73 -22.79 -7.30 -4.42
CA ASN A 73 -22.52 -6.28 -5.43
C ASN A 73 -21.45 -5.32 -4.92
N THR A 74 -20.58 -4.84 -5.81
CA THR A 74 -19.49 -3.92 -5.47
C THR A 74 -19.76 -2.54 -6.02
N ILE A 75 -19.57 -1.53 -5.19
CA ILE A 75 -19.45 -0.12 -5.58
C ILE A 75 -18.12 0.40 -5.07
N TYR A 76 -17.45 1.27 -5.83
CA TYR A 76 -16.16 1.80 -5.43
C TYR A 76 -15.92 3.19 -6.01
N SER A 77 -14.99 3.92 -5.41
CA SER A 77 -14.49 5.21 -5.87
C SER A 77 -13.00 5.10 -6.21
N HIS A 78 -12.56 5.90 -7.20
CA HIS A 78 -11.15 6.13 -7.51
C HIS A 78 -10.58 7.30 -6.72
#